data_AF-A0AAU9XDX7-F1
#
_entry.id   AF-A0AAU9XDX7-F1
#
_cell.length_a   1.000
_cell.length_b   1.000
_cell.length_c   1.000
_cell.angle_alpha   90.00
_cell.angle_beta   90.00
_cell.angle_gamma   90.00
#
_symmetry.space_group_name_H-M   'P 1'
#
loop_
_entity.id
_entity.type
_entity.pdbx_description
1 polymer ?
#
loop_
_entity_poly.entity_id
_entity_poly.type
_entity_poly.pdbx_seq_one_letter_code
_entity_poly.pdbx_strand_id
1 'polypeptide(L)'
;MVLWGDSKRTKNNRTVADVIMSCFKIVIGFYQVIAGIFSALAKVQWPVILISTEKVLKVFEGNILQFAPLSCIHTSLRLDQLGKFTMIVVMNVILVGLIFLYLFLKKRYIMSKEDLGEDQKAMEVKSLKKSCYRNIFLLLLTTYPTTSKSIFQILPLPGACVETCFTDDKSDCIFLLRADHSIQCFTPRHNLYWLMASILALYPPSWRIYIKIRKVGFPLLALFLTYKYRESHKYEAISFGLRVFFENYKKEFWFWEITEMYRKLILISFIFLFGSKSLSQIGLTVLTVSIFGVIYTLFRPIKNKFEDCLQTFVL
;
A
#
# COMPACT_ATOMS: atom_id res chain seq x y z
N MET A 1 9.75 -16.07 -11.66
CA MET A 1 9.95 -15.13 -10.53
C MET A 1 11.21 -14.33 -10.83
N VAL A 2 11.06 -13.08 -11.27
CA VAL A 2 12.20 -12.21 -11.61
C VAL A 2 12.88 -11.82 -10.30
N LEU A 3 13.91 -12.57 -9.92
CA LEU A 3 14.81 -12.19 -8.83
C LEU A 3 15.65 -11.00 -9.31
N TRP A 4 15.15 -9.78 -9.08
CA TRP A 4 15.94 -8.58 -9.30
C TRP A 4 17.15 -8.62 -8.37
N GLY A 5 18.33 -8.74 -8.96
CA GLY A 5 19.59 -8.90 -8.23
C GLY A 5 20.84 -8.69 -9.06
N ASP A 6 20.77 -8.84 -10.40
CA ASP A 6 22.02 -8.94 -11.18
C ASP A 6 21.95 -8.27 -12.57
N SER A 7 21.71 -6.95 -12.61
CA SER A 7 21.85 -6.18 -13.86
C SER A 7 22.78 -4.98 -13.66
N LYS A 8 23.61 -4.72 -14.68
CA LYS A 8 24.64 -3.67 -14.81
C LYS A 8 24.44 -2.50 -13.84
N ARG A 9 25.44 -2.28 -12.97
CA ARG A 9 25.52 -1.11 -12.10
C ARG A 9 25.60 0.17 -12.93
N THR A 10 24.75 1.14 -12.61
CA THR A 10 24.90 2.52 -13.09
C THR A 10 25.98 3.25 -12.27
N LYS A 11 26.46 4.40 -12.76
CA LYS A 11 27.50 5.25 -12.13
C LYS A 11 27.22 5.65 -10.66
N ASN A 12 26.03 5.38 -10.13
CA ASN A 12 25.57 5.83 -8.82
C ASN A 12 25.33 4.68 -7.80
N ASN A 13 25.97 3.52 -8.00
CA ASN A 13 25.82 2.30 -7.18
C ASN A 13 24.44 1.60 -7.26
N ARG A 14 23.50 2.07 -8.08
CA ARG A 14 22.16 1.46 -8.30
C ARG A 14 22.12 0.59 -9.55
N THR A 15 21.33 -0.47 -9.56
CA THR A 15 21.10 -1.26 -10.79
C THR A 15 20.04 -0.60 -11.67
N VAL A 16 20.07 -0.82 -12.98
CA VAL A 16 19.05 -0.30 -13.93
C VAL A 16 17.64 -0.75 -13.52
N ALA A 17 17.52 -1.97 -13.00
CA ALA A 17 16.29 -2.50 -12.42
C ALA A 17 15.73 -1.64 -11.28
N ASP A 18 16.59 -1.14 -10.40
CA ASP A 18 16.17 -0.31 -9.27
C ASP A 18 15.64 1.06 -9.72
N VAL A 19 16.13 1.59 -10.85
CA VAL A 19 15.61 2.83 -11.46
C VAL A 19 14.26 2.58 -12.13
N ILE A 20 14.13 1.50 -12.90
CA ILE A 20 12.86 1.14 -13.55
C ILE A 20 11.77 0.90 -12.51
N MET A 21 12.07 0.14 -11.45
CA MET A 21 11.13 -0.13 -10.36
C MET A 21 10.71 1.15 -9.63
N SER A 22 11.66 2.07 -9.42
CA SER A 22 11.39 3.38 -8.82
C SER A 22 10.43 4.20 -9.68
N CYS A 23 10.70 4.33 -10.99
CA CYS A 23 9.80 4.99 -11.93
C CYS A 23 8.41 4.33 -11.96
N PHE A 24 8.35 3.00 -11.98
CA PHE A 24 7.08 2.27 -12.00
C PHE A 24 6.26 2.50 -10.71
N LYS A 25 6.91 2.54 -9.55
CA LYS A 25 6.27 2.90 -8.27
C LYS A 25 5.70 4.31 -8.29
N ILE A 26 6.43 5.27 -8.86
CA ILE A 26 5.98 6.67 -8.98
C ILE A 26 4.73 6.75 -9.85
N VAL A 27 4.79 6.16 -11.05
CA VAL A 27 3.68 6.17 -12.02
C VAL A 27 2.45 5.43 -11.49
N ILE A 28 2.62 4.26 -10.88
CA ILE A 28 1.50 3.55 -10.24
C ILE A 28 0.94 4.38 -9.07
N GLY A 29 1.81 4.93 -8.22
CA GLY A 29 1.38 5.74 -7.08
C GLY A 29 0.55 6.96 -7.49
N PHE A 30 0.92 7.62 -8.59
CA PHE A 30 0.14 8.70 -9.20
C PHE A 30 -1.26 8.25 -9.61
N TYR A 31 -1.32 7.18 -10.41
CA TYR A 31 -2.56 6.67 -10.93
C TYR A 31 -3.49 6.10 -9.85
N GLN A 32 -2.94 5.56 -8.77
CA GLN A 32 -3.71 5.15 -7.58
C GLN A 32 -4.40 6.35 -6.91
N VAL A 33 -3.71 7.48 -6.75
CA VAL A 33 -4.30 8.70 -6.16
C VAL A 33 -5.38 9.27 -7.07
N ILE A 34 -5.11 9.37 -8.37
CA ILE A 34 -6.07 9.86 -9.37
C ILE A 34 -7.33 8.97 -9.43
N ALA A 35 -7.16 7.65 -9.47
CA ALA A 35 -8.30 6.72 -9.45
C ALA A 35 -9.14 6.88 -8.17
N GLY A 36 -8.49 7.13 -7.02
CA GLY A 36 -9.16 7.45 -5.76
C GLY A 36 -9.98 8.75 -5.83
N ILE A 37 -9.44 9.80 -6.47
CA ILE A 37 -10.12 11.08 -6.68
C ILE A 37 -11.34 10.89 -7.60
N PHE A 38 -11.19 10.22 -8.75
CA PHE A 38 -12.32 9.97 -9.65
C PHE A 38 -13.43 9.16 -8.98
N SER A 39 -13.07 8.13 -8.22
CA SER A 39 -14.05 7.35 -7.46
C SER A 39 -14.78 8.18 -6.39
N ALA A 40 -14.15 9.22 -5.83
CA ALA A 40 -14.79 10.14 -4.90
C ALA A 40 -15.69 11.17 -5.60
N LEU A 41 -15.41 11.48 -6.87
CA LEU A 41 -16.16 12.43 -7.69
C LEU A 41 -17.17 11.75 -8.64
N ALA A 42 -17.56 10.51 -8.36
CA ALA A 42 -18.42 9.68 -9.22
C ALA A 42 -19.84 10.25 -9.47
N LYS A 43 -20.25 11.31 -8.76
CA LYS A 43 -21.51 12.03 -9.00
C LYS A 43 -21.42 13.14 -10.04
N VAL A 44 -20.21 13.55 -10.41
CA VAL A 44 -19.99 14.52 -11.49
C VAL A 44 -20.13 13.77 -12.81
N GLN A 45 -20.96 14.28 -13.72
CA GLN A 45 -21.05 13.72 -15.07
C GLN A 45 -19.76 14.00 -15.83
N TRP A 46 -18.86 13.03 -15.86
CA TRP A 46 -17.60 13.13 -16.60
C TRP A 46 -17.84 12.85 -18.09
N PRO A 47 -17.11 13.52 -19.00
CA PRO A 47 -17.14 13.19 -20.42
C PRO A 47 -16.64 11.76 -20.65
N VAL A 48 -17.13 11.12 -21.72
CA VAL A 48 -16.92 9.69 -22.03
C VAL A 48 -15.43 9.29 -22.02
N ILE A 49 -14.54 10.18 -22.44
CA ILE A 49 -13.08 9.97 -22.45
C ILE A 49 -12.53 9.75 -21.03
N LEU A 50 -13.01 10.53 -20.04
CA LEU A 50 -12.55 10.43 -18.65
C LEU A 50 -13.08 9.17 -17.96
N ILE A 51 -14.31 8.74 -18.28
CA ILE A 51 -14.89 7.48 -17.79
C ILE A 51 -14.09 6.28 -18.31
N SER A 52 -13.69 6.30 -19.58
CA SER A 52 -12.85 5.24 -20.16
C SER A 52 -11.46 5.21 -19.53
N THR A 53 -10.89 6.38 -19.23
CA THR A 53 -9.59 6.51 -18.58
C THR A 53 -9.64 6.03 -17.12
N GLU A 54 -10.69 6.36 -16.35
CA GLU A 54 -10.90 5.83 -15.00
C GLU A 54 -10.94 4.30 -14.97
N LYS A 55 -11.59 3.66 -15.96
CA LYS A 55 -11.67 2.20 -16.08
C LYS A 55 -10.29 1.56 -16.26
N VAL A 56 -9.43 2.15 -17.10
CA VAL A 56 -8.05 1.70 -17.30
C VAL A 56 -7.22 1.93 -16.03
N LEU A 57 -7.38 3.08 -15.37
CA LEU A 57 -6.68 3.42 -14.13
C LEU A 57 -6.98 2.45 -12.98
N LYS A 58 -8.23 2.01 -12.85
CA LYS A 58 -8.63 1.00 -11.84
C LYS A 58 -7.96 -0.36 -12.05
N VAL A 59 -7.62 -0.73 -13.29
CA VAL A 59 -6.85 -1.96 -13.59
C VAL A 59 -5.42 -1.83 -13.06
N PHE A 60 -4.77 -0.70 -13.29
CA PHE A 60 -3.42 -0.41 -12.78
C PHE A 60 -3.36 -0.25 -11.25
N GLU A 61 -4.46 0.15 -10.61
CA GLU A 61 -4.60 0.16 -9.15
C GLU A 61 -4.65 -1.26 -8.54
N GLY A 62 -4.79 -2.31 -9.36
CA GLY A 62 -4.99 -3.69 -8.92
C GLY A 62 -6.46 -4.02 -8.60
N ASN A 63 -7.39 -3.09 -8.88
CA ASN A 63 -8.84 -3.29 -8.76
C ASN A 63 -9.42 -3.96 -10.03
N ILE A 64 -8.72 -4.97 -10.57
CA ILE A 64 -9.14 -5.74 -11.76
C ILE A 64 -10.55 -6.34 -11.55
N LEU A 65 -10.88 -6.71 -10.31
CA LEU A 65 -12.18 -7.26 -9.90
C LEU A 65 -13.35 -6.24 -9.89
N GLN A 66 -13.10 -4.95 -10.18
CA GLN A 66 -14.15 -3.95 -10.42
C GLN A 66 -14.44 -3.73 -11.91
N PHE A 67 -13.57 -4.23 -12.82
CA PHE A 67 -13.71 -4.06 -14.27
C PHE A 67 -14.87 -4.88 -14.84
N ALA A 68 -15.06 -6.09 -14.30
CA ALA A 68 -16.23 -6.93 -14.54
C ALA A 68 -16.56 -7.65 -13.22
N PRO A 69 -17.64 -7.29 -12.52
CA PRO A 69 -18.05 -8.08 -11.37
C PRO A 69 -18.26 -9.52 -11.86
N LEU A 70 -17.56 -10.48 -11.25
CA LEU A 70 -17.69 -11.91 -11.58
C LEU A 70 -19.14 -12.41 -11.44
N SER A 71 -19.98 -11.64 -10.74
CA SER A 71 -21.44 -11.73 -10.72
C SER A 71 -22.10 -11.76 -12.10
N CYS A 72 -21.48 -11.16 -13.14
CA CYS A 72 -21.98 -11.19 -14.52
C CYS A 72 -21.70 -12.52 -15.24
N ILE A 73 -20.78 -13.34 -14.71
CA ILE A 73 -20.46 -14.68 -15.25
C ILE A 73 -21.26 -15.75 -14.49
N HIS A 74 -21.33 -15.64 -13.16
CA HIS A 74 -22.15 -16.56 -12.35
C HIS A 74 -22.54 -15.91 -11.01
N THR A 75 -23.80 -16.06 -10.60
CA THR A 75 -24.36 -15.49 -9.36
C THR A 75 -23.66 -16.00 -8.09
N SER A 76 -23.06 -17.19 -8.13
CA SER A 76 -22.27 -17.78 -7.05
C SER A 76 -20.85 -17.20 -6.91
N LEU A 77 -20.34 -16.48 -7.91
CA LEU A 77 -19.03 -15.81 -7.90
C LEU A 77 -19.12 -14.33 -7.49
N ARG A 78 -20.22 -13.92 -6.86
CA ARG A 78 -20.39 -12.56 -6.34
C ARG A 78 -19.34 -12.29 -5.25
N LEU A 79 -18.30 -11.56 -5.63
CA LEU A 79 -17.21 -11.18 -4.72
C LEU A 79 -17.54 -9.86 -4.04
N ASP A 80 -18.16 -9.95 -2.86
CA ASP A 80 -18.46 -8.80 -2.00
C ASP A 80 -17.17 -8.09 -1.54
N GLN A 81 -17.31 -6.88 -1.01
CA GLN A 81 -16.17 -6.08 -0.53
C GLN A 81 -15.29 -6.81 0.52
N LEU A 82 -15.90 -7.65 1.37
CA LEU A 82 -15.17 -8.49 2.33
C LEU A 82 -14.30 -9.54 1.63
N GLY A 83 -14.78 -10.14 0.54
CA GLY A 83 -14.04 -11.10 -0.26
C GLY A 83 -12.83 -10.47 -0.95
N LYS A 84 -12.96 -9.23 -1.44
CA LYS A 84 -11.84 -8.46 -2.01
C LYS A 84 -10.73 -8.23 -0.99
N PHE A 85 -11.09 -7.84 0.23
CA PHE A 85 -10.12 -7.69 1.32
C PHE A 85 -9.43 -9.00 1.66
N THR A 86 -10.18 -10.10 1.81
CA THR A 86 -9.58 -11.42 2.04
C THR A 86 -8.59 -11.78 0.95
N MET A 87 -8.95 -11.60 -0.32
CA MET A 87 -8.06 -11.88 -1.45
C MET A 87 -6.78 -11.04 -1.39
N ILE A 88 -6.88 -9.74 -1.12
CA ILE A 88 -5.70 -8.86 -1.01
C ILE A 88 -4.79 -9.32 0.13
N VAL A 89 -5.34 -9.62 1.31
CA VAL A 89 -4.56 -10.09 2.47
C VAL A 89 -3.92 -11.45 2.18
N VAL A 90 -4.68 -12.41 1.68
CA VAL A 90 -4.21 -13.77 1.35
C VAL A 90 -3.11 -13.72 0.29
N MET A 91 -3.28 -12.93 -0.77
CA MET A 91 -2.26 -12.74 -1.80
C MET A 91 -0.94 -12.20 -1.22
N ASN A 92 -1.00 -11.23 -0.31
CA ASN A 92 0.19 -10.70 0.36
C ASN A 92 0.87 -11.78 1.23
N VAL A 93 0.09 -12.52 2.02
CA VAL A 93 0.61 -13.60 2.87
C VAL A 93 1.25 -14.71 2.03
N ILE A 94 0.61 -15.12 0.93
CA ILE A 94 1.14 -16.12 0.00
C ILE A 94 2.45 -15.65 -0.61
N LEU A 95 2.52 -14.41 -1.13
CA LEU A 95 3.73 -13.90 -1.76
C LEU A 95 4.91 -13.81 -0.78
N VAL A 96 4.67 -13.35 0.45
CA VAL A 96 5.68 -13.34 1.52
C VAL A 96 6.09 -14.77 1.89
N GLY A 97 5.12 -15.67 2.04
CA GLY A 97 5.35 -17.09 2.32
C GLY A 97 6.19 -17.79 1.25
N LEU A 98 5.94 -17.51 -0.03
CA LEU A 98 6.71 -18.03 -1.16
C LEU A 98 8.17 -17.54 -1.13
N ILE A 99 8.43 -16.28 -0.75
CA ILE A 99 9.79 -15.76 -0.60
C ILE A 99 10.51 -16.46 0.56
N PHE A 100 9.85 -16.68 1.69
CA PHE A 100 10.42 -17.42 2.81
C PHE A 100 10.67 -18.90 2.48
N LEU A 101 9.73 -19.54 1.78
CA LEU A 101 9.87 -20.91 1.31
C LEU A 101 11.07 -21.02 0.34
N TYR A 102 11.20 -20.07 -0.59
CA TYR A 102 12.34 -19.98 -1.49
C TYR A 102 13.66 -19.86 -0.71
N LEU A 103 13.71 -18.96 0.28
CA LEU A 103 14.89 -18.80 1.15
C LEU A 103 15.22 -20.10 1.87
N PHE A 104 14.22 -20.79 2.40
CA PHE A 104 14.41 -22.06 3.13
C PHE A 104 14.91 -23.18 2.22
N LEU A 105 14.27 -23.38 1.06
CA LEU A 105 14.66 -24.39 0.07
C LEU A 105 16.08 -24.13 -0.46
N LYS A 106 16.38 -22.89 -0.85
CA LYS A 106 17.72 -22.53 -1.34
C LYS A 106 18.78 -22.60 -0.24
N LYS A 107 18.46 -22.21 1.00
CA LYS A 107 19.38 -22.39 2.13
C LYS A 107 19.71 -23.87 2.34
N ARG A 108 18.71 -24.75 2.34
CA ARG A 108 18.94 -26.20 2.46
C ARG A 108 19.78 -26.74 1.31
N TYR A 109 19.48 -26.32 0.09
CA TYR A 109 20.26 -26.70 -1.09
C TYR A 109 21.73 -26.28 -1.00
N ILE A 110 22.02 -25.06 -0.56
CA ILE A 110 23.41 -24.56 -0.40
C ILE A 110 24.14 -25.32 0.71
N MET A 111 23.48 -25.60 1.83
CA MET A 111 24.09 -26.34 2.94
C MET A 111 24.35 -27.81 2.60
N SER A 112 23.53 -28.40 1.72
CA SER A 112 23.67 -29.78 1.27
C SER A 112 24.77 -30.00 0.23
N LYS A 113 25.34 -28.94 -0.37
CA LYS A 113 26.45 -29.09 -1.32
C LYS A 113 27.73 -29.45 -0.58
N GLU A 114 28.27 -30.64 -0.78
CA GLU A 114 29.54 -31.05 -0.16
C GLU A 114 30.75 -30.32 -0.76
N ASP A 115 30.68 -29.95 -2.04
CA ASP A 115 31.76 -29.34 -2.83
C ASP A 115 32.08 -27.86 -2.49
N LEU A 116 31.27 -27.21 -1.66
CA LEU A 116 31.46 -25.81 -1.27
C LEU A 116 32.06 -25.71 0.14
N GLY A 117 33.13 -24.91 0.27
CA GLY A 117 33.70 -24.56 1.57
C GLY A 117 32.72 -23.80 2.47
N GLU A 118 32.89 -23.91 3.79
CA GLU A 118 31.98 -23.31 4.79
C GLU A 118 31.82 -21.79 4.62
N ASP A 119 32.92 -21.08 4.34
CA ASP A 119 32.91 -19.64 4.10
C ASP A 119 32.13 -19.25 2.84
N GLN A 120 32.25 -20.06 1.78
CA GLN A 120 31.54 -19.82 0.52
C GLN A 120 30.03 -20.07 0.69
N LYS A 121 29.66 -21.14 1.40
CA LYS A 121 28.27 -21.41 1.80
C LYS A 121 27.69 -20.26 2.62
N ALA A 122 28.44 -19.75 3.60
CA ALA A 122 28.02 -18.62 4.42
C ALA A 122 27.81 -17.34 3.58
N MET A 123 28.69 -17.08 2.62
CA MET A 123 28.59 -15.94 1.70
C MET A 123 27.35 -16.03 0.79
N GLU A 124 27.09 -17.19 0.18
CA GLU A 124 25.91 -17.40 -0.66
C GLU A 124 24.60 -17.24 0.12
N VAL A 125 24.52 -17.82 1.33
CA VAL A 125 23.35 -17.67 2.21
C VAL A 125 23.15 -16.21 2.62
N LYS A 126 24.23 -15.47 2.88
CA LYS A 126 24.17 -14.04 3.22
C LYS A 126 23.63 -13.21 2.05
N SER A 127 24.08 -13.48 0.82
CA SER A 127 23.58 -12.84 -0.40
C SER A 127 22.10 -13.16 -0.64
N LEU A 128 21.71 -14.43 -0.48
CA LEU A 128 20.31 -14.88 -0.59
C LEU A 128 19.39 -14.15 0.41
N LYS A 129 19.80 -14.05 1.68
CA LYS A 129 19.05 -13.33 2.72
C LYS A 129 18.85 -11.85 2.35
N LYS A 130 19.91 -11.16 1.90
CA LYS A 130 19.86 -9.76 1.45
C LYS A 130 18.82 -9.59 0.33
N SER A 131 18.86 -10.44 -0.69
CA SER A 131 17.92 -10.40 -1.82
C SER A 131 16.48 -10.65 -1.39
N CYS A 132 16.25 -11.65 -0.52
CA CYS A 132 14.90 -11.97 -0.02
C CYS A 132 14.32 -10.85 0.83
N TYR A 133 15.07 -10.29 1.78
CA TYR A 133 14.59 -9.16 2.59
C TYR A 133 14.29 -7.95 1.74
N ARG A 134 15.13 -7.63 0.75
CA ARG A 134 14.87 -6.54 -0.20
C ARG A 134 13.55 -6.73 -0.93
N ASN A 135 13.28 -7.93 -1.44
CA ASN A 135 12.03 -8.22 -2.15
C ASN A 135 10.80 -8.19 -1.22
N ILE A 136 10.93 -8.65 0.04
CA ILE A 136 9.85 -8.56 1.02
C ILE A 136 9.52 -7.09 1.31
N PHE A 137 10.51 -6.25 1.59
CA PHE A 137 10.26 -4.82 1.84
C PHE A 137 9.72 -4.09 0.62
N LEU A 138 10.20 -4.42 -0.58
CA LEU A 138 9.65 -3.91 -1.84
C LEU A 138 8.17 -4.28 -1.99
N LEU A 139 7.83 -5.54 -1.77
CA LEU A 139 6.46 -6.03 -1.87
C LEU A 139 5.56 -5.33 -0.86
N LEU A 140 5.96 -5.27 0.41
CA LEU A 140 5.21 -4.59 1.46
C LEU A 140 4.98 -3.11 1.12
N LEU A 141 6.02 -2.41 0.65
CA LEU A 141 5.91 -1.01 0.26
C LEU A 141 4.95 -0.80 -0.93
N THR A 142 5.00 -1.69 -1.94
CA THR A 142 4.15 -1.59 -3.13
C THR A 142 2.70 -1.95 -2.84
N THR A 143 2.44 -2.97 -2.01
CA THR A 143 1.07 -3.40 -1.69
C THR A 143 0.42 -2.60 -0.56
N TYR A 144 1.21 -1.79 0.16
CA TYR A 144 0.77 -0.96 1.28
C TYR A 144 -0.41 -0.01 0.97
N PRO A 145 -0.40 0.79 -0.13
CA PRO A 145 -1.52 1.69 -0.43
C PRO A 145 -2.83 0.94 -0.66
N THR A 146 -2.78 -0.17 -1.39
CA THR A 146 -3.94 -1.00 -1.72
C THR A 146 -4.48 -1.73 -0.48
N THR A 147 -3.60 -2.32 0.34
CA THR A 147 -4.01 -2.94 1.62
C THR A 147 -4.58 -1.90 2.58
N SER A 148 -3.94 -0.74 2.71
CA SER A 148 -4.43 0.36 3.56
C SER A 148 -5.81 0.83 3.12
N LYS A 149 -6.03 1.10 1.82
CA LYS A 149 -7.34 1.47 1.27
C LYS A 149 -8.41 0.43 1.60
N SER A 150 -8.10 -0.85 1.40
CA SER A 150 -9.03 -1.96 1.68
C SER A 150 -9.38 -2.07 3.17
N ILE A 151 -8.41 -1.85 4.06
CA ILE A 151 -8.62 -1.75 5.51
C ILE A 151 -9.57 -0.59 5.83
N PHE A 152 -9.33 0.62 5.31
CA PHE A 152 -10.20 1.78 5.53
C PHE A 152 -11.64 1.58 5.03
N GLN A 153 -11.84 0.78 3.98
CA GLN A 153 -13.17 0.49 3.43
C GLN A 153 -14.01 -0.46 4.30
N ILE A 154 -13.39 -1.23 5.20
CA ILE A 154 -14.08 -2.23 6.03
C ILE A 154 -14.25 -1.75 7.47
N LEU A 155 -13.28 -0.97 7.98
CA LEU A 155 -13.37 -0.43 9.33
C LEU A 155 -14.61 0.47 9.46
N PRO A 156 -15.42 0.31 10.53
CA PRO A 156 -16.54 1.20 10.83
C PRO A 156 -16.03 2.55 11.37
N LEU A 157 -15.24 3.25 10.57
CA LEU A 157 -14.86 4.63 10.83
C LEU A 157 -16.08 5.53 10.57
N PRO A 158 -16.15 6.71 11.21
CA PRO A 158 -17.20 7.68 10.90
C PRO A 158 -17.18 7.98 9.40
N GLY A 159 -18.31 7.75 8.73
CA GLY A 159 -18.45 7.86 7.27
C GLY A 159 -18.31 6.54 6.47
N ALA A 160 -17.80 5.45 7.06
CA ALA A 160 -17.72 4.16 6.37
C ALA A 160 -19.06 3.41 6.35
N CYS A 161 -19.85 3.54 7.42
CA CYS A 161 -21.22 3.05 7.48
C CYS A 161 -22.19 4.22 7.30
N VAL A 162 -23.21 4.03 6.48
CA VAL A 162 -24.26 5.01 6.20
C VAL A 162 -25.57 4.42 6.70
N GLU A 163 -26.32 5.23 7.44
CA GLU A 163 -27.68 4.90 7.83
C GLU A 163 -28.59 5.04 6.61
N THR A 164 -29.35 4.00 6.33
CA THR A 164 -30.37 3.96 5.27
C THR A 164 -31.68 3.48 5.88
N CYS A 165 -32.70 4.32 5.78
CA CYS A 165 -34.05 4.02 6.23
C CYS A 165 -34.92 3.69 5.01
N PHE A 166 -35.69 2.60 5.09
CA PHE A 166 -36.58 2.18 3.99
C PHE A 166 -37.99 2.76 4.08
N THR A 167 -38.34 3.30 5.24
CA THR A 167 -39.64 3.93 5.55
C THR A 167 -39.46 5.43 5.78
N ASP A 168 -40.37 6.25 5.25
CA ASP A 168 -40.37 7.72 5.45
C ASP A 168 -40.48 8.10 6.94
N ASP A 169 -41.12 7.24 7.74
CA ASP A 169 -41.28 7.41 9.19
C ASP A 169 -40.00 7.11 10.00
N LYS A 170 -38.91 6.73 9.33
CA LYS A 170 -37.61 6.35 9.93
C LYS A 170 -37.70 5.26 11.01
N SER A 171 -38.72 4.41 10.97
CA SER A 171 -38.89 3.30 11.91
C SER A 171 -37.88 2.18 11.68
N ASP A 172 -37.57 1.88 10.41
CA ASP A 172 -36.66 0.78 10.02
C ASP A 172 -35.40 1.30 9.33
N CYS A 173 -34.46 1.82 10.12
CA CYS A 173 -33.14 2.26 9.67
C CYS A 173 -32.08 1.19 9.91
N ILE A 174 -31.30 0.86 8.87
CA ILE A 174 -30.16 -0.04 8.97
C ILE A 174 -28.87 0.68 8.59
N PHE A 175 -27.76 0.28 9.22
CA PHE A 175 -26.44 0.77 8.86
C PHE A 175 -25.83 -0.11 7.79
N LEU A 176 -25.63 0.43 6.59
CA LEU A 176 -25.01 -0.27 5.46
C LEU A 176 -23.60 0.24 5.22
N LEU A 177 -22.73 -0.63 4.73
CA LEU A 177 -21.36 -0.26 4.38
C LEU A 177 -21.38 0.62 3.11
N ARG A 178 -20.80 1.82 3.18
CA ARG A 178 -20.75 2.77 2.05
C ARG A 178 -20.02 2.19 0.84
N ALA A 179 -19.00 1.37 1.08
CA ALA A 179 -18.24 0.73 0.01
C ALA A 179 -19.06 -0.35 -0.72
N ASP A 180 -20.07 -0.92 -0.05
CA ASP A 180 -20.93 -1.98 -0.58
C ASP A 180 -22.22 -2.06 0.24
N HIS A 181 -23.30 -1.48 -0.29
CA HIS A 181 -24.59 -1.40 0.40
C HIS A 181 -25.26 -2.77 0.59
N SER A 182 -24.70 -3.86 0.06
CA SER A 182 -25.19 -5.22 0.36
C SER A 182 -24.71 -5.76 1.71
N ILE A 183 -23.74 -5.09 2.35
CA ILE A 183 -23.20 -5.48 3.65
C ILE A 183 -23.78 -4.58 4.74
N GLN A 184 -24.43 -5.19 5.73
CA GLN A 184 -24.90 -4.51 6.93
C GLN A 184 -23.76 -4.39 7.95
N CYS A 185 -23.50 -3.17 8.41
CA CYS A 185 -22.56 -2.89 9.49
C CYS A 185 -23.06 -3.45 10.83
N PHE A 186 -22.13 -3.75 11.75
CA PHE A 186 -22.41 -4.25 13.10
C PHE A 186 -23.05 -5.65 13.17
N THR A 187 -23.10 -6.39 12.06
CA THR A 187 -23.44 -7.82 12.07
C THR A 187 -22.25 -8.67 12.55
N PRO A 188 -22.48 -9.91 13.04
CA PRO A 188 -21.40 -10.82 13.43
C PRO A 188 -20.35 -11.05 12.33
N ARG A 189 -20.80 -11.14 11.07
CA ARG A 189 -19.92 -11.24 9.90
C ARG A 189 -19.03 -9.99 9.77
N HIS A 190 -19.61 -8.79 9.84
CA HIS A 190 -18.83 -7.54 9.79
C HIS A 190 -17.86 -7.42 10.98
N ASN A 191 -18.27 -7.82 12.18
CA ASN A 191 -17.44 -7.79 13.39
C ASN A 191 -16.19 -8.69 13.28
N LEU A 192 -16.30 -9.87 12.68
CA LEU A 192 -15.16 -10.76 12.45
C LEU A 192 -14.11 -10.09 11.55
N TYR A 193 -14.55 -9.51 10.43
CA TYR A 193 -13.67 -8.82 9.48
C TYR A 193 -13.10 -7.52 10.06
N TRP A 194 -13.87 -6.83 10.89
CA TRP A 194 -13.39 -5.70 11.66
C TRP A 194 -12.25 -6.10 12.60
N LEU A 195 -12.38 -7.22 13.31
CA LEU A 195 -11.34 -7.74 14.19
C LEU A 195 -10.08 -8.12 13.40
N MET A 196 -10.22 -8.80 12.26
CA MET A 196 -9.10 -9.12 11.36
C MET A 196 -8.39 -7.85 10.86
N ALA A 197 -9.15 -6.86 10.37
CA ALA A 197 -8.60 -5.61 9.88
C ALA A 197 -7.93 -4.79 11.00
N SER A 198 -8.48 -4.85 12.22
CA SER A 198 -7.89 -4.24 13.42
C SER A 198 -6.59 -4.92 13.84
N ILE A 199 -6.47 -6.25 13.66
CA ILE A 199 -5.23 -7.00 13.93
C ILE A 199 -4.16 -6.68 12.90
N LEU A 200 -4.50 -6.64 11.60
CA LEU A 200 -3.62 -6.21 10.52
C LEU A 200 -3.13 -4.77 10.71
N ALA A 201 -3.94 -3.93 11.37
CA ALA A 201 -3.58 -2.60 11.81
C ALA A 201 -2.82 -2.55 13.17
N LEU A 202 -2.23 -3.68 13.64
CA LEU A 202 -1.21 -3.80 14.71
C LEU A 202 -1.70 -3.99 16.18
N TYR A 203 -2.38 -5.09 16.56
CA TYR A 203 -3.03 -5.22 17.90
C TYR A 203 -2.12 -5.25 19.17
N PRO A 204 -2.56 -4.79 20.40
CA PRO A 204 -3.58 -5.44 21.26
C PRO A 204 -4.74 -4.53 21.84
N PRO A 205 -5.77 -5.07 22.57
CA PRO A 205 -7.10 -4.51 22.84
C PRO A 205 -7.14 -3.58 24.06
N SER A 206 -7.31 -2.28 23.86
CA SER A 206 -7.97 -1.44 24.86
C SER A 206 -8.43 -0.13 24.24
N TRP A 207 -9.72 0.09 24.40
CA TRP A 207 -10.57 1.03 23.69
C TRP A 207 -10.67 2.33 24.49
N ARG A 208 -10.09 3.44 23.99
CA ARG A 208 -10.72 4.79 23.91
C ARG A 208 -9.79 5.99 23.70
N ILE A 209 -8.47 5.91 23.89
CA ILE A 209 -7.59 7.10 23.80
C ILE A 209 -6.51 7.00 22.69
N TYR A 210 -6.30 5.82 22.10
CA TYR A 210 -5.23 5.55 21.13
C TYR A 210 -5.60 5.74 19.63
N ILE A 211 -6.77 6.30 19.31
CA ILE A 211 -7.24 6.44 17.92
C ILE A 211 -6.44 7.49 17.11
N LYS A 212 -5.74 8.43 17.76
CA LYS A 212 -4.89 9.41 17.05
C LYS A 212 -3.46 8.90 16.73
N ILE A 213 -2.91 7.97 17.53
CA ILE A 213 -1.50 7.53 17.40
C ILE A 213 -1.37 6.19 16.64
N ARG A 214 -2.48 5.46 16.40
CA ARG A 214 -2.44 4.07 15.91
C ARG A 214 -2.64 3.89 14.40
N LYS A 215 -3.08 4.91 13.65
CA LYS A 215 -3.18 4.89 12.16
C LYS A 215 -1.81 4.99 11.44
N VAL A 216 -0.76 4.94 12.24
CA VAL A 216 0.58 5.47 12.02
C VAL A 216 1.61 4.33 12.31
N GLY A 217 1.13 3.12 12.67
CA GLY A 217 1.94 2.01 13.15
C GLY A 217 2.92 1.42 12.14
N PHE A 218 2.50 1.12 10.90
CA PHE A 218 3.42 0.59 9.89
C PHE A 218 4.45 1.63 9.41
N PRO A 219 4.08 2.88 9.06
CA PRO A 219 5.07 3.87 8.67
C PRO A 219 5.97 4.31 9.84
N LEU A 220 5.49 4.38 11.10
CA LEU A 220 6.38 4.57 12.26
C LEU A 220 7.28 3.38 12.52
N LEU A 221 6.78 2.15 12.37
CA LEU A 221 7.61 0.96 12.51
C LEU A 221 8.69 0.97 11.43
N ALA A 222 8.34 1.29 10.18
CA ALA A 222 9.30 1.44 9.10
C ALA A 222 10.31 2.57 9.38
N LEU A 223 9.87 3.71 9.92
CA LEU A 223 10.74 4.81 10.36
C LEU A 223 11.69 4.34 11.46
N PHE A 224 11.18 3.68 12.50
CA PHE A 224 11.95 3.19 13.63
C PHE A 224 12.96 2.11 13.21
N LEU A 225 12.53 1.14 12.40
CA LEU A 225 13.40 0.10 11.85
C LEU A 225 14.49 0.71 10.96
N THR A 226 14.13 1.67 10.11
CA THR A 226 15.10 2.38 9.27
C THR A 226 16.07 3.16 10.14
N TYR A 227 15.60 3.95 11.09
CA TYR A 227 16.45 4.72 12.01
C TYR A 227 17.41 3.81 12.80
N LYS A 228 16.91 2.71 13.36
CA LYS A 228 17.69 1.79 14.21
C LYS A 228 18.66 0.90 13.44
N TYR A 229 18.28 0.42 12.25
CA TYR A 229 19.06 -0.57 11.51
C TYR A 229 19.79 -0.03 10.28
N ARG A 230 19.63 1.26 9.92
CA ARG A 230 20.31 1.89 8.78
C ARG A 230 21.83 1.74 8.83
N GLU A 231 22.44 1.96 10.00
CA GLU A 231 23.90 1.89 10.20
C GLU A 231 24.36 0.60 10.92
N SER A 232 23.45 -0.36 11.12
CA SER A 232 23.79 -1.57 11.87
C SER A 232 24.59 -2.58 11.02
N HIS A 233 25.87 -2.76 11.37
CA HIS A 233 26.73 -3.78 10.77
C HIS A 233 26.34 -5.21 11.20
N LYS A 234 25.75 -5.38 12.39
CA LYS A 234 25.34 -6.69 12.93
C LYS A 234 24.18 -7.32 12.15
N TYR A 235 23.30 -6.51 11.58
CA TYR A 235 22.11 -6.96 10.84
C TYR A 235 22.16 -6.54 9.36
N GLU A 236 23.28 -6.79 8.70
CA GLU A 236 23.56 -6.33 7.32
C GLU A 236 22.47 -6.76 6.32
N ALA A 237 21.88 -7.95 6.47
CA ALA A 237 20.83 -8.42 5.57
C ALA A 237 19.53 -7.61 5.69
N ILE A 238 19.18 -7.20 6.91
CA ILE A 238 18.01 -6.36 7.20
C ILE A 238 18.28 -4.92 6.78
N SER A 239 19.46 -4.38 7.13
CA SER A 239 19.91 -3.05 6.71
C SER A 239 19.89 -2.89 5.18
N PHE A 240 20.37 -3.91 4.45
CA PHE A 240 20.32 -3.93 2.99
C PHE A 240 18.89 -3.95 2.45
N GLY A 241 17.99 -4.73 3.06
CA GLY A 241 16.58 -4.73 2.68
C GLY A 241 15.90 -3.38 2.91
N LEU A 242 16.22 -2.69 4.02
CA LEU A 242 15.67 -1.37 4.35
C LEU A 242 16.14 -0.26 3.41
N ARG A 243 17.21 -0.47 2.63
CA ARG A 243 17.68 0.51 1.62
C ARG A 243 16.58 0.90 0.65
N VAL A 244 15.64 0.01 0.38
CA VAL A 244 14.45 0.28 -0.45
C VAL A 244 13.70 1.56 -0.04
N PHE A 245 13.69 1.89 1.25
CA PHE A 245 12.99 3.07 1.77
C PHE A 245 13.78 4.38 1.61
N PHE A 246 15.11 4.35 1.50
CA PHE A 246 15.92 5.57 1.56
C PHE A 246 16.94 5.74 0.41
N GLU A 247 17.21 4.69 -0.38
CA GLU A 247 18.23 4.69 -1.44
C GLU A 247 17.90 5.64 -2.61
N ASN A 248 16.61 5.95 -2.80
CA ASN A 248 16.14 6.88 -3.82
C ASN A 248 16.36 8.36 -3.45
N TYR A 249 16.53 8.63 -2.16
CA TYR A 249 16.56 9.98 -1.61
C TYR A 249 17.99 10.43 -1.29
N LYS A 250 18.19 11.74 -1.22
CA LYS A 250 19.42 12.35 -0.70
C LYS A 250 19.64 11.92 0.75
N LYS A 251 20.90 11.88 1.20
CA LYS A 251 21.25 11.39 2.55
C LYS A 251 20.52 12.13 3.68
N GLU A 252 20.29 13.43 3.49
CA GLU A 252 19.58 14.33 4.41
C GLU A 252 18.07 14.05 4.47
N PHE A 253 17.46 13.66 3.34
CA PHE A 253 16.02 13.42 3.19
C PHE A 253 15.64 11.92 3.18
N TRP A 254 16.38 11.10 3.92
CA TRP A 254 16.21 9.64 3.95
C TRP A 254 14.83 9.17 4.44
N PHE A 255 14.15 9.99 5.24
CA PHE A 255 12.82 9.68 5.80
C PHE A 255 11.67 9.97 4.82
N TRP A 256 11.96 10.53 3.65
CA TRP A 256 10.93 11.06 2.75
C TRP A 256 9.96 10.00 2.22
N GLU A 257 10.41 8.76 2.00
CA GLU A 257 9.51 7.66 1.61
C GLU A 257 8.41 7.44 2.66
N ILE A 258 8.76 7.56 3.94
CA ILE A 258 7.80 7.43 5.04
C ILE A 258 6.82 8.61 5.02
N THR A 259 7.30 9.82 4.75
CA THR A 259 6.45 11.01 4.55
C THR A 259 5.47 10.81 3.40
N GLU A 260 5.91 10.23 2.28
CA GLU A 260 5.04 9.89 1.14
C GLU A 260 4.00 8.82 1.51
N MET A 261 4.37 7.84 2.32
CA MET A 261 3.40 6.87 2.86
C MET A 261 2.34 7.54 3.75
N TYR A 262 2.74 8.47 4.61
CA TYR A 262 1.79 9.25 5.42
C TYR A 262 0.88 10.13 4.57
N ARG A 263 1.42 10.81 3.56
CA ARG A 263 0.63 11.62 2.63
C ARG A 263 -0.48 10.79 1.99
N LYS A 264 -0.16 9.59 1.50
CA LYS A 264 -1.14 8.66 0.93
C LYS A 264 -2.20 8.24 1.95
N LEU A 265 -1.82 7.92 3.20
CA LEU A 265 -2.77 7.60 4.27
C LEU A 265 -3.72 8.75 4.62
N ILE A 266 -3.21 9.98 4.67
CA ILE A 266 -3.99 11.19 5.00
C ILE A 266 -5.04 11.41 3.92
N LEU A 267 -4.64 11.34 2.64
CA LEU A 267 -5.55 11.47 1.50
C LEU A 267 -6.63 10.39 1.51
N ILE A 268 -6.24 9.13 1.71
CA ILE A 268 -7.18 8.00 1.86
C ILE A 268 -8.15 8.26 3.02
N SER A 269 -7.65 8.70 4.17
CA SER A 269 -8.47 8.99 5.35
C SER A 269 -9.50 10.10 5.09
N PHE A 270 -9.11 11.19 4.42
CA PHE A 270 -10.05 12.27 4.09
C PHE A 270 -11.16 11.80 3.15
N ILE A 271 -10.83 10.96 2.17
CA ILE A 271 -11.82 10.39 1.24
C ILE A 271 -12.89 9.59 2.01
N PHE A 272 -12.47 8.78 2.99
CA PHE A 272 -13.41 7.93 3.73
C PHE A 272 -14.17 8.66 4.84
N LEU A 273 -13.53 9.59 5.57
CA LEU A 273 -14.15 10.29 6.70
C LEU A 273 -15.25 11.26 6.27
N PHE A 274 -15.01 12.07 5.23
CA PHE A 274 -15.94 13.14 4.86
C PHE A 274 -17.00 12.70 3.84
N GLY A 275 -16.82 11.52 3.24
CA GLY A 275 -17.72 10.97 2.24
C GLY A 275 -17.80 11.76 0.96
N SER A 276 -18.04 11.06 -0.14
CA SER A 276 -18.03 11.53 -1.54
C SER A 276 -19.01 12.68 -1.89
N LYS A 277 -19.63 13.33 -0.90
CA LYS A 277 -20.73 14.29 -1.07
C LYS A 277 -20.46 15.66 -0.45
N SER A 278 -19.38 15.85 0.32
CA SER A 278 -19.13 17.14 0.99
C SER A 278 -18.14 18.01 0.20
N LEU A 279 -18.51 19.26 -0.07
CA LEU A 279 -17.62 20.26 -0.69
C LEU A 279 -16.33 20.48 0.13
N SER A 280 -16.42 20.32 1.45
CA SER A 280 -15.29 20.38 2.36
C SER A 280 -14.25 19.27 2.11
N GLN A 281 -14.66 18.08 1.67
CA GLN A 281 -13.73 17.00 1.30
C GLN A 281 -12.84 17.41 0.13
N ILE A 282 -13.46 17.97 -0.92
CA ILE A 282 -12.75 18.38 -2.14
C ILE A 282 -11.75 19.48 -1.78
N GLY A 283 -12.19 20.50 -1.04
CA GLY A 283 -11.33 21.59 -0.58
C GLY A 283 -10.14 21.11 0.27
N LEU A 284 -10.39 20.25 1.26
CA LEU A 284 -9.32 19.69 2.12
C LEU A 284 -8.34 18.80 1.34
N THR A 285 -8.84 18.01 0.39
CA THR A 285 -8.00 17.13 -0.45
C THR A 285 -7.09 17.96 -1.34
N VAL A 286 -7.64 18.96 -2.05
CA VAL A 286 -6.86 19.86 -2.91
C VAL A 286 -5.83 20.63 -2.08
N LEU A 287 -6.23 21.22 -0.96
CA LEU A 287 -5.31 21.95 -0.07
C LEU A 287 -4.15 21.05 0.39
N THR A 288 -4.46 19.81 0.79
CA THR A 288 -3.45 18.85 1.25
C THR A 288 -2.48 18.51 0.12
N VAL A 289 -2.97 18.19 -1.07
CA VAL A 289 -2.11 17.91 -2.24
C VAL A 289 -1.23 19.11 -2.56
N SER A 290 -1.78 20.33 -2.58
CA SER A 290 -1.03 21.55 -2.84
C SER A 290 0.07 21.82 -1.80
N ILE A 291 -0.21 21.66 -0.50
CA ILE A 291 0.79 21.84 0.56
C ILE A 291 1.94 20.83 0.39
N PHE A 292 1.63 19.56 0.17
CA PHE A 292 2.66 18.54 -0.08
C PHE A 292 3.43 18.79 -1.39
N GLY A 293 2.76 19.32 -2.42
CA GLY A 293 3.38 19.79 -3.68
C GLY A 293 4.43 20.88 -3.45
N VAL A 294 4.08 21.91 -2.69
CA VAL A 294 4.99 23.00 -2.34
C VAL A 294 6.16 22.47 -1.50
N ILE A 295 5.88 21.67 -0.47
CA ILE A 295 6.91 21.05 0.36
C ILE A 295 7.88 20.20 -0.49
N TYR A 296 7.36 19.41 -1.42
CA TYR A 296 8.18 18.59 -2.32
C TYR A 296 9.08 19.45 -3.22
N THR A 297 8.52 20.49 -3.86
CA THR A 297 9.26 21.35 -4.79
C THR A 297 10.33 22.20 -4.10
N LEU A 298 10.16 22.53 -2.82
CA LEU A 298 11.16 23.23 -2.01
C LEU A 298 12.33 22.31 -1.63
N PHE A 299 12.06 21.08 -1.18
CA PHE A 299 13.11 20.19 -0.68
C PHE A 299 13.78 19.34 -1.77
N ARG A 300 13.09 19.00 -2.86
CA ARG A 300 13.54 18.12 -3.96
C ARG A 300 14.39 16.95 -3.43
N PRO A 301 13.76 16.01 -2.72
CA PRO A 301 14.45 15.03 -1.88
C PRO A 301 15.10 13.89 -2.70
N ILE A 302 14.68 13.69 -3.96
CA ILE A 302 15.15 12.61 -4.83
C ILE A 302 16.57 12.91 -5.35
N LYS A 303 17.43 11.88 -5.40
CA LYS A 303 18.82 12.01 -5.84
C LYS A 303 18.97 12.17 -7.36
N ASN A 304 18.14 11.46 -8.14
CA ASN A 304 18.22 11.46 -9.60
C ASN A 304 17.32 12.55 -10.20
N LYS A 305 17.88 13.39 -11.08
CA LYS A 305 17.15 14.48 -11.74
C LYS A 305 15.96 14.01 -12.58
N PHE A 306 16.06 12.84 -13.22
CA PHE A 306 14.96 12.29 -14.01
C PHE A 306 13.79 11.83 -13.12
N GLU A 307 14.08 11.07 -12.06
CA GLU A 307 13.06 10.62 -11.09
C GLU A 307 12.43 11.83 -10.37
N ASP A 308 13.22 12.88 -10.05
CA ASP A 308 12.73 14.12 -9.45
C ASP A 308 11.78 14.88 -10.39
N CYS A 309 12.12 14.98 -11.68
CA CYS A 309 11.25 15.60 -12.69
C CYS A 309 9.94 14.81 -12.87
N LEU A 310 10.04 13.47 -12.92
CA LEU A 310 8.87 12.60 -13.02
C LEU A 310 7.95 12.75 -11.81
N GLN A 311 8.50 12.76 -10.59
CA GLN A 311 7.74 12.95 -9.36
C GLN A 311 7.13 14.36 -9.28
N THR A 312 7.85 15.39 -9.76
CA THR A 312 7.33 16.78 -9.81
C THR A 312 6.14 16.91 -10.76
N PHE A 313 6.15 16.19 -11.90
CA PHE A 313 5.02 16.16 -12.84
C PHE A 313 3.78 15.47 -12.25
N VAL A 314 3.99 14.57 -11.29
CA VAL A 314 2.99 13.70 -10.68
C VAL A 314 2.31 14.33 -9.44
N LEU A 315 2.94 15.33 -8.82
CA LEU A 315 2.43 16.02 -7.61
C LEU A 315 1.49 17.17 -7.96
#